data_AF-A0A0Q0Y149-F1
#
_entry.id   AF-A0A0Q0Y149-F1
#
_cell.length_a   1.000
_cell.length_b   1.000
_cell.length_c   1.000
_cell.angle_alpha   90.00
_cell.angle_beta   90.00
_cell.angle_gamma   90.00
#
_symmetry.space_group_name_H-M   'P 1'
#
loop_
_entity.id
_entity.type
_entity.pdbx_description
1 polymer ?
#
loop_
_entity_poly.entity_id
_entity_poly.type
_entity_poly.pdbx_seq_one_letter_code
_entity_poly.pdbx_strand_id
1 'polypeptide(L)'
;MTQYGGTVSGFAPRVEGPVIRKRSTIVWSFRIERPGQRRIAVEMRAKYYSGGSINNGDTVELTGSQRRNGVVRVTEVKNLTAGTMVRAHQYNALPIILNIIALMIFIAIVAIFGAFFLSNSSGFASP
;
A
#
# COMPACT_ATOMS: atom_id res chain seq x y z
N MET A 1 0.11 -22.79 0.51
CA MET A 1 0.73 -21.48 0.79
C MET A 1 2.19 -21.74 1.11
N THR A 2 3.15 -21.18 0.37
CA THR A 2 4.58 -21.47 0.60
C THR A 2 5.16 -20.43 1.54
N GLN A 3 5.47 -20.82 2.77
CA GLN A 3 6.17 -20.00 3.75
C GLN A 3 7.68 -20.12 3.55
N TYR A 4 8.36 -18.98 3.46
CA TYR A 4 9.81 -18.89 3.43
C TYR A 4 10.26 -18.07 4.63
N GLY A 5 10.95 -18.70 5.59
CA GLY A 5 11.51 -18.02 6.76
C GLY A 5 13.04 -18.07 6.78
N GLY A 6 13.69 -17.13 7.47
CA GLY A 6 15.15 -17.14 7.68
C GLY A 6 15.69 -15.77 8.08
N THR A 7 17.01 -15.63 8.04
CA THR A 7 17.70 -14.39 8.45
C THR A 7 17.92 -13.47 7.26
N VAL A 8 17.64 -12.19 7.42
CA VAL A 8 17.85 -11.17 6.39
C VAL A 8 19.33 -10.84 6.23
N SER A 9 19.78 -10.79 4.98
CA SER A 9 21.11 -10.32 4.59
C SER A 9 21.05 -9.44 3.35
N GLY A 10 22.01 -8.52 3.21
CA GLY A 10 22.14 -7.65 2.04
C GLY A 10 20.92 -6.76 1.80
N PHE A 11 20.26 -6.29 2.86
CA PHE A 11 19.16 -5.34 2.78
C PHE A 11 19.64 -4.04 2.11
N ALA A 12 18.96 -3.67 1.04
CA ALA A 12 19.25 -2.49 0.24
C ALA A 12 17.94 -1.83 -0.21
N PRO A 13 17.59 -0.66 0.37
CA PRO A 13 16.49 0.15 -0.11
C PRO A 13 16.95 0.98 -1.33
N ARG A 14 16.08 1.10 -2.33
CA ARG A 14 16.28 1.99 -3.48
C ARG A 14 14.96 2.57 -3.95
N VAL A 15 15.03 3.67 -4.69
CA VAL A 15 13.86 4.29 -5.33
C VAL A 15 14.01 4.12 -6.84
N GLU A 16 12.99 3.56 -7.47
CA GLU A 16 12.91 3.38 -8.92
C GLU A 16 11.76 4.22 -9.47
N GLY A 17 11.98 4.91 -10.59
CA GLY A 17 10.95 5.67 -11.28
C GLY A 17 11.54 6.79 -12.14
N PRO A 18 10.84 7.28 -13.17
CA PRO A 18 11.31 8.41 -13.96
C PRO A 18 11.35 9.66 -13.08
N VAL A 19 12.47 10.38 -13.03
CA VAL A 19 12.62 11.65 -12.29
C VAL A 19 11.51 12.65 -12.65
N ILE A 20 11.03 12.59 -13.89
CA ILE A 20 10.06 13.53 -14.48
C ILE A 20 8.59 13.15 -14.16
N ARG A 21 8.30 11.89 -13.80
CA ARG A 21 6.94 11.46 -13.45
C ARG A 21 6.89 11.13 -11.97
N LYS A 22 5.93 11.71 -11.23
CA LYS A 22 5.65 11.48 -9.79
C LYS A 22 5.28 10.01 -9.41
N ARG A 23 5.68 9.02 -10.21
CA ARG A 23 5.55 7.58 -9.95
C ARG A 23 6.89 7.02 -9.50
N SER A 24 7.40 7.48 -8.36
CA SER A 24 8.47 6.80 -7.65
C SER A 24 7.91 5.53 -6.99
N THR A 25 8.71 4.47 -7.01
CA THR A 25 8.45 3.18 -6.36
C THR A 25 9.64 2.90 -5.45
N ILE A 26 9.39 2.73 -4.17
CA ILE A 26 10.41 2.26 -3.23
C ILE A 26 10.52 0.76 -3.40
N VAL A 27 11.76 0.28 -3.54
CA VAL A 27 12.08 -1.13 -3.68
C VAL A 27 13.04 -1.52 -2.57
N TRP A 28 12.65 -2.49 -1.77
CA TRP A 28 13.53 -3.14 -0.81
C TRP A 28 13.98 -4.47 -1.41
N SER A 29 15.28 -4.61 -1.59
CA SER A 29 15.90 -5.88 -1.99
C SER A 29 16.71 -6.44 -0.83
N PHE A 30 16.58 -7.73 -0.58
CA PHE A 30 17.35 -8.43 0.43
C PHE A 30 17.44 -9.92 0.07
N ARG A 31 18.21 -10.68 0.85
CA ARG A 31 18.27 -12.12 0.75
C ARG A 31 17.86 -12.75 2.07
N ILE A 32 17.20 -13.89 1.99
CA ILE A 32 16.92 -14.73 3.16
C ILE A 32 17.94 -15.87 3.17
N GLU A 33 18.66 -15.97 4.28
CA GLU A 33 19.61 -17.03 4.57
C GLU A 33 18.98 -18.06 5.50
N ARG A 34 19.19 -19.33 5.16
CA ARG A 34 18.82 -20.47 5.99
C ARG A 34 20.02 -21.42 6.05
N PRO A 35 20.37 -21.96 7.24
CA PRO A 35 21.42 -22.96 7.35
C PRO A 35 21.16 -24.13 6.39
N GLY A 36 22.18 -24.51 5.62
CA GLY A 36 22.10 -25.64 4.69
C GLY A 36 21.21 -25.43 3.46
N GLN A 37 20.70 -24.22 3.20
CA GLN A 37 19.86 -23.91 2.04
C GLN A 37 20.41 -22.77 1.20
N ARG A 38 20.05 -22.79 -0.10
CA ARG A 38 20.39 -21.71 -1.02
C ARG A 38 19.71 -20.39 -0.59
N ARG A 39 20.47 -19.31 -0.61
CA ARG A 39 19.98 -17.95 -0.35
C ARG A 39 18.86 -17.59 -1.33
N ILE A 40 17.78 -17.02 -0.80
CA ILE A 40 16.61 -16.60 -1.59
C ILE A 40 16.67 -15.09 -1.77
N ALA A 41 16.77 -14.61 -3.01
CA ALA A 41 16.64 -13.19 -3.30
C ALA A 41 15.17 -12.78 -3.18
N VAL A 42 14.93 -11.69 -2.46
CA VAL A 42 13.60 -11.15 -2.18
C VAL A 42 13.55 -9.71 -2.64
N GLU A 43 12.45 -9.35 -3.28
CA GLU A 43 12.11 -7.97 -3.61
C GLU A 43 10.73 -7.62 -3.09
N MET A 44 10.64 -6.49 -2.42
CA MET A 44 9.39 -5.91 -1.95
C MET A 44 9.26 -4.55 -2.60
N ARG A 45 8.17 -4.30 -3.33
CA ARG A 45 7.96 -3.06 -4.09
C ARG A 45 6.72 -2.35 -3.60
N ALA A 46 6.86 -1.08 -3.21
CA ALA A 46 5.78 -0.29 -2.65
C ALA A 46 5.91 1.19 -3.01
N LYS A 47 4.85 1.98 -2.84
CA LYS A 47 4.98 3.43 -2.72
C LYS A 47 5.36 3.86 -1.31
N TYR A 48 4.88 3.12 -0.32
CA TYR A 48 5.27 3.26 1.08
C TYR A 48 5.10 1.91 1.80
N TYR A 49 5.80 1.75 2.91
CA TYR A 49 5.69 0.59 3.79
C TYR A 49 5.03 0.99 5.10
N SER A 50 4.29 0.06 5.71
CA SER A 50 3.69 0.25 7.02
C SER A 50 4.03 -0.92 7.94
N GLY A 51 3.92 -0.71 9.26
CA GLY A 51 4.04 -1.79 10.24
C GLY A 51 5.47 -2.19 10.55
N GLY A 52 6.44 -1.29 10.39
CA GLY A 52 7.82 -1.46 10.86
C GLY A 52 8.87 -1.39 9.75
N SER A 53 10.09 -1.83 10.09
CA SER A 53 11.24 -1.91 9.21
C SER A 53 11.83 -3.33 9.21
N ILE A 54 12.72 -3.57 8.24
CA ILE A 54 13.49 -4.80 8.12
C ILE A 54 14.96 -4.39 8.05
N ASN A 55 15.81 -5.06 8.81
CA ASN A 55 17.26 -4.83 8.83
C ASN A 55 18.02 -6.14 8.60
N ASN A 56 19.30 -6.02 8.29
CA ASN A 56 20.19 -7.19 8.26
C ASN A 56 20.25 -7.84 9.65
N GLY A 57 20.20 -9.17 9.68
CA GLY A 57 20.16 -9.96 10.91
C GLY A 57 18.75 -10.23 11.45
N ASP A 58 17.72 -9.55 10.94
CA ASP A 58 16.34 -9.83 11.36
C ASP A 58 15.90 -11.23 10.90
N THR A 59 15.18 -11.93 11.77
CA THR A 59 14.52 -13.18 11.41
C THR A 59 13.14 -12.83 10.85
N VAL A 60 12.88 -13.25 9.61
CA VAL A 60 11.65 -12.91 8.91
C VAL A 60 10.93 -14.14 8.38
N GLU A 61 9.63 -13.98 8.14
CA GLU A 61 8.77 -14.94 7.49
C GLU A 61 8.02 -14.25 6.34
N LEU A 62 8.09 -14.84 5.14
CA LEU A 62 7.44 -14.35 3.94
C LEU A 62 6.06 -14.98 3.75
N THR A 63 5.06 -14.14 3.48
CA THR A 63 3.68 -14.56 3.19
C THR A 63 3.29 -14.10 1.78
N GLY A 64 2.55 -14.94 1.03
CA GLY A 64 1.95 -14.53 -0.26
C GLY A 64 2.96 -14.27 -1.38
N SER A 65 4.03 -15.08 -1.46
CA SER A 65 5.13 -14.81 -2.37
C SER A 65 4.92 -15.31 -3.81
N GLN A 66 5.29 -14.50 -4.82
CA GLN A 66 5.36 -14.91 -6.22
C GLN A 66 6.81 -14.96 -6.68
N ARG A 67 7.25 -16.11 -7.19
CA ARG A 67 8.61 -16.27 -7.71
C ARG A 67 8.65 -15.89 -9.19
N ARG A 68 9.55 -14.98 -9.57
CA ARG A 68 9.80 -14.60 -10.96
C ARG A 68 11.30 -14.45 -11.19
N ASN A 69 11.85 -15.16 -12.17
CA ASN A 69 13.27 -15.10 -12.55
C ASN A 69 14.23 -15.32 -11.37
N GLY A 70 13.91 -16.26 -10.47
CA GLY A 70 14.74 -16.56 -9.30
C GLY A 70 14.60 -15.58 -8.12
N VAL A 71 13.84 -14.49 -8.28
CA VAL A 71 13.54 -13.52 -7.22
C VAL A 71 12.13 -13.76 -6.68
N VAL A 72 12.01 -13.73 -5.36
CA VAL A 72 10.74 -13.87 -4.65
C VAL A 72 10.17 -12.48 -4.41
N ARG A 73 9.03 -12.18 -5.02
CA ARG A 73 8.32 -10.92 -4.80
C ARG A 73 7.27 -11.09 -3.73
N VAL A 74 7.27 -10.17 -2.77
CA VAL A 74 6.37 -10.20 -1.63
C VAL A 74 5.71 -8.84 -1.42
N THR A 75 4.51 -8.87 -0.87
CA THR A 75 3.79 -7.67 -0.40
C THR A 75 3.72 -7.60 1.12
N GLU A 76 3.98 -8.70 1.81
CA GLU A 76 3.97 -8.77 3.27
C GLU A 76 5.15 -9.60 3.79
N VAL A 77 5.77 -9.10 4.85
CA VAL A 77 6.87 -9.77 5.56
C VAL A 77 6.65 -9.63 7.04
N LYS A 78 6.62 -10.75 7.76
CA LYS A 78 6.56 -10.76 9.22
C LYS A 78 7.98 -10.71 9.75
N ASN A 79 8.32 -9.65 10.47
CA ASN A 79 9.58 -9.52 11.20
C ASN A 79 9.43 -10.17 12.58
N LEU A 80 9.96 -11.38 12.74
CA LEU A 80 9.87 -12.16 13.97
C LEU A 80 10.77 -11.58 15.06
N THR A 81 11.87 -10.90 14.71
CA THR A 81 12.75 -10.22 15.67
C THR A 81 12.03 -9.06 16.36
N ALA A 82 11.34 -8.22 15.57
CA ALA A 82 10.62 -7.06 16.08
C ALA A 82 9.16 -7.35 16.48
N GLY A 83 8.63 -8.51 16.15
CA GLY A 83 7.21 -8.86 16.37
C GLY A 83 6.24 -8.06 15.48
N THR A 84 6.69 -7.57 14.33
CA THR A 84 5.91 -6.67 13.48
C THR A 84 5.59 -7.27 12.11
N MET A 85 4.54 -6.75 11.45
CA MET A 85 4.14 -7.16 10.10
C MET A 85 4.34 -5.97 9.14
N VAL A 86 5.36 -6.09 8.30
CA VAL A 86 5.69 -5.07 7.30
C VAL A 86 4.86 -5.33 6.04
N ARG A 87 4.11 -4.31 5.61
CA ARG A 87 3.24 -4.37 4.42
C ARG A 87 3.64 -3.35 3.38
N ALA A 88 3.67 -3.78 2.13
CA ALA A 88 3.89 -2.94 0.96
C ALA A 88 2.55 -2.42 0.43
N HIS A 89 2.42 -1.10 0.34
CA HIS A 89 1.21 -0.48 -0.19
C HIS A 89 1.44 0.13 -1.57
N GLN A 90 0.51 -0.15 -2.47
CA GLN A 90 0.39 0.52 -3.76
C GLN A 90 -0.71 1.59 -3.62
N TYR A 91 -0.33 2.86 -3.75
CA TYR A 91 -1.32 3.95 -3.72
C TYR A 91 -2.16 3.94 -5.00
N ASN A 92 -3.43 3.57 -4.85
CA ASN A 92 -4.47 3.71 -5.86
C ASN A 92 -5.28 4.98 -5.53
N ALA A 93 -5.02 6.07 -6.25
CA ALA A 93 -5.73 7.34 -6.06
C ALA A 93 -7.21 7.28 -6.46
N LEU A 94 -7.55 6.30 -7.32
CA LEU A 94 -8.85 6.17 -7.96
C LEU A 94 -10.03 6.11 -6.98
N PRO A 95 -10.05 5.26 -5.93
CA PRO A 95 -11.14 5.26 -4.95
C PRO A 95 -11.27 6.59 -4.20
N ILE A 96 -10.16 7.26 -3.88
CA ILE A 96 -10.20 8.57 -3.21
C ILE A 96 -10.83 9.62 -4.13
N ILE A 97 -10.44 9.65 -5.41
CA ILE A 97 -10.99 10.57 -6.40
C ILE A 97 -12.49 10.32 -6.59
N LEU A 98 -12.91 9.05 -6.72
CA LEU A 98 -14.33 8.69 -6.84
C LEU A 98 -15.14 9.14 -5.62
N ASN A 99 -14.61 8.96 -4.41
CA ASN A 99 -15.27 9.43 -3.19
C ASN A 99 -15.41 10.96 -3.16
N ILE A 100 -14.39 11.70 -3.59
CA ILE A 100 -14.45 13.17 -3.69
C ILE A 100 -15.52 13.59 -4.70
N ILE A 101 -15.55 12.96 -5.88
CA ILE A 101 -16.57 13.25 -6.91
C ILE A 101 -17.98 12.95 -6.38
N ALA A 102 -18.18 11.79 -5.74
CA ALA A 102 -19.46 11.41 -5.17
C ALA A 102 -19.93 12.41 -4.08
N LEU A 103 -19.02 12.86 -3.22
CA LEU A 103 -19.32 13.87 -2.20
C LEU A 103 -19.73 15.21 -2.83
N MET A 104 -19.03 15.65 -3.89
CA MET A 104 -19.38 16.88 -4.61
C MET A 104 -20.77 16.80 -5.25
N ILE A 105 -21.11 15.66 -5.86
CA ILE A 105 -22.44 15.41 -6.44
C ILE A 105 -23.51 15.42 -5.34
N PHE A 106 -23.25 14.77 -4.21
CA PHE A 106 -24.17 14.74 -3.07
C PHE A 106 -24.48 16.15 -2.54
N ILE A 107 -23.44 16.98 -2.34
CA ILE A 107 -23.62 18.38 -1.89
C ILE A 107 -24.45 19.17 -2.91
N ALA A 108 -24.18 19.01 -4.21
CA ALA A 108 -24.94 19.70 -5.25
C ALA A 108 -26.42 19.30 -5.25
N ILE A 109 -26.73 18.00 -5.10
CA ILE A 109 -28.10 17.50 -4.99
C ILE A 109 -28.79 18.11 -3.77
N VAL A 110 -28.16 18.06 -2.59
CA VAL A 110 -28.72 18.64 -1.37
C VAL A 110 -29.00 20.14 -1.54
N ALA A 111 -28.10 20.89 -2.18
CA ALA A 111 -28.29 22.31 -2.43
C ALA A 111 -29.48 22.58 -3.39
N ILE A 112 -29.61 21.81 -4.47
CA ILE A 112 -30.71 21.95 -5.43
C ILE A 112 -32.07 21.63 -4.76
N PHE A 113 -32.15 20.51 -4.04
CA PHE A 113 -33.38 20.12 -3.34
C PHE A 113 -33.72 21.09 -2.21
N GLY A 114 -32.72 21.54 -1.45
CA GLY A 114 -32.91 22.56 -0.41
C GLY A 114 -33.44 23.88 -0.98
N ALA A 115 -32.87 24.36 -2.09
CA ALA A 115 -33.35 25.55 -2.78
C ALA A 115 -34.79 25.39 -3.29
N PHE A 116 -35.12 24.23 -3.87
CA PHE A 116 -36.46 23.92 -4.35
C PHE A 116 -37.51 23.85 -3.21
N PHE A 117 -37.14 23.27 -2.06
CA PHE A 117 -38.01 23.24 -0.89
C PHE A 117 -38.24 24.65 -0.33
N LEU A 118 -37.18 25.46 -0.21
CA LEU A 118 -37.28 26.84 0.26
C LEU A 118 -38.16 27.70 -0.66
N SER A 119 -37.99 27.60 -1.99
CA SER A 119 -38.80 28.37 -2.95
C SER A 119 -40.29 28.01 -2.90
N ASN A 120 -40.62 26.74 -2.63
CA ASN A 120 -42.02 26.31 -2.53
C ASN A 120 -42.65 26.67 -1.18
N SER A 121 -41.87 26.74 -0.09
CA SER A 121 -42.38 27.14 1.22
C SER A 121 -42.76 28.62 1.31
N SER A 122 -42.14 29.51 0.52
CA SER A 122 -42.49 30.94 0.50
C SER A 122 -43.85 31.25 -0.13
N GLY A 123 -44.49 30.30 -0.82
CA GLY A 123 -45.81 30.47 -1.43
C GLY A 123 -47.01 30.27 -0.50
N PHE A 124 -46.79 29.76 0.72
CA PHE A 124 -47.88 29.50 1.69
C PHE A 124 -48.09 30.62 2.73
N ALA A 125 -47.26 31.67 2.69
CA ALA A 125 -47.38 32.82 3.58
C ALA A 125 -47.89 34.04 2.79
N SER A 126 -49.17 34.05 2.45
CA SER A 126 -49.89 35.27 2.08
C SER A 126 -51.22 35.25 2.84
N PRO A 127 -51.45 36.20 3.78
CA PRO A 127 -52.67 36.29 4.57
C PRO A 127 -53.89 36.69 3.74
#